data_AF-A0A3N6M2P1-F1
#
_entry.id   AF-A0A3N6M2P1-F1
#
_cell.length_a   1.000
_cell.length_b   1.000
_cell.length_c   1.000
_cell.angle_alpha   90.00
_cell.angle_beta   90.00
_cell.angle_gamma   90.00
#
_symmetry.space_group_name_H-M   'P 1'
#
loop_
_entity.id
_entity.type
_entity.pdbx_description
1 polymer ?
#
loop_
_entity_poly.entity_id
_entity_poly.type
_entity_poly.pdbx_seq_one_letter_code
_entity_poly.pdbx_strand_id
1 'polypeptide(L)'
;MDSIEEKRVFGDRSGALEAYVASALGVVRVRIAGETVGEFGLCARCDARDVATNGQRVAIATDEDVRVLDLETGTGDDEGRETAADRFVDTGFGPSVAVGYDGTDLLAADADGTIARTTAERDGWDRLEADSIASVRAIDADLVATDGGVYRFHDGDLEHAGLADCRDVSAPGVPLAATSDGVYRLGNGWMVDLDGAFEMVAADPRSTPGRLARAHAVSGETLYALDGGVWSEIPHPGGRIVDVGYGETVYAVTEDGRFLVATDDGTDETEANGWRTRSLGVDGVTGLAVVSTRSTT
;
A
#
# COMPACT_ATOMS: atom_id res chain seq x y z
N MET A 1 12.41 53.58 8.08
CA MET A 1 12.98 52.26 8.47
C MET A 1 11.77 51.43 8.83
N ASP A 2 11.12 50.87 7.81
CA ASP A 2 9.90 50.10 7.98
C ASP A 2 10.29 48.64 8.12
N SER A 3 9.99 48.09 9.30
CA SER A 3 10.21 46.70 9.64
C SER A 3 9.34 45.83 8.75
N ILE A 4 9.98 44.94 7.99
CA ILE A 4 9.31 43.83 7.32
C ILE A 4 8.72 42.93 8.40
N GLU A 5 7.39 42.90 8.49
CA GLU A 5 6.67 41.83 9.19
C GLU A 5 6.86 40.54 8.40
N GLU A 6 7.76 39.69 8.89
CA GLU A 6 8.00 38.36 8.39
C GLU A 6 6.76 37.50 8.70
N LYS A 7 5.94 37.29 7.66
CA LYS A 7 4.70 36.54 7.72
C LYS A 7 5.03 35.05 7.88
N ARG A 8 5.14 34.57 9.11
CA ARG A 8 5.23 33.14 9.42
C ARG A 8 3.92 32.46 9.05
N VAL A 9 3.90 31.83 7.88
CA VAL A 9 2.87 30.86 7.49
C VAL A 9 3.40 29.48 7.87
N PHE A 10 3.33 29.14 9.16
CA PHE A 10 3.22 27.73 9.54
C PHE A 10 1.72 27.47 9.62
N GLY A 11 1.16 26.98 8.51
CA GLY A 11 -0.18 26.43 8.54
C GLY A 11 -0.22 25.28 9.55
N ASP A 12 -1.33 25.18 10.26
CA ASP A 12 -1.63 24.06 11.14
C ASP A 12 -1.39 22.74 10.39
N ARG A 13 -0.56 21.85 10.96
CA ARG A 13 -0.16 20.57 10.36
C ARG A 13 -1.20 19.47 10.61
N SER A 14 -2.25 19.78 11.36
CA SER A 14 -3.38 18.90 11.67
C SER A 14 -4.19 18.61 10.40
N GLY A 15 -4.16 17.36 9.92
CA GLY A 15 -5.06 16.86 8.88
C GLY A 15 -4.42 16.50 7.53
N ALA A 16 -3.09 16.56 7.42
CA ALA A 16 -2.41 16.03 6.23
C ALA A 16 -2.44 14.49 6.24
N LEU A 17 -2.80 13.91 5.11
CA LEU A 17 -2.67 12.47 4.87
C LEU A 17 -1.19 12.13 4.66
N GLU A 18 -0.71 11.05 5.28
CA GLU A 18 0.63 10.53 5.02
C GLU A 18 0.57 9.28 4.15
N ALA A 19 1.51 9.18 3.22
CA ALA A 19 1.74 7.99 2.42
C ALA A 19 3.23 7.61 2.44
N TYR A 20 3.52 6.32 2.30
CA TYR A 20 4.86 5.77 2.32
C TYR A 20 5.08 4.99 1.03
N VAL A 21 6.13 5.35 0.29
CA VAL A 21 6.47 4.74 -0.99
C VAL A 21 7.74 3.94 -0.82
N ALA A 22 7.66 2.62 -1.00
CA ALA A 22 8.81 1.73 -1.00
C ALA A 22 9.52 1.79 -2.37
N SER A 23 10.85 1.76 -2.33
CA SER A 23 11.69 1.74 -3.52
C SER A 23 13.03 1.08 -3.24
N ALA A 24 13.76 0.74 -4.30
CA ALA A 24 15.13 0.22 -4.21
C ALA A 24 16.13 1.16 -3.50
N LEU A 25 15.84 2.48 -3.45
CA LEU A 25 16.66 3.45 -2.70
C LEU A 25 16.26 3.55 -1.21
N GLY A 26 15.00 3.24 -0.90
CA GLY A 26 14.44 3.32 0.44
C GLY A 26 12.98 3.76 0.47
N VAL A 27 12.55 4.25 1.62
CA VAL A 27 11.14 4.63 1.84
C VAL A 27 11.00 6.15 1.83
N VAL A 28 10.13 6.66 0.96
CA VAL A 28 9.78 8.06 0.88
C VAL A 28 8.45 8.30 1.59
N ARG A 29 8.47 9.14 2.63
CA ARG A 29 7.24 9.66 3.24
C ARG A 29 6.73 10.83 2.42
N VAL A 30 5.46 10.82 2.06
CA VAL A 30 4.76 11.84 1.29
C VAL A 30 3.61 12.39 2.12
N ARG A 31 3.56 13.72 2.28
CA ARG A 31 2.49 14.43 2.97
C ARG A 31 1.58 15.11 1.96
N ILE A 32 0.30 14.85 2.07
CA ILE A 32 -0.71 15.26 1.11
C ILE A 32 -1.74 16.12 1.84
N ALA A 33 -2.04 17.28 1.28
CA ALA A 33 -3.09 18.17 1.76
C ALA A 33 -4.09 18.40 0.62
N GLY A 34 -5.31 17.89 0.79
CA GLY A 34 -6.30 17.81 -0.29
C GLY A 34 -5.73 17.09 -1.51
N GLU A 35 -5.69 17.79 -2.64
CA GLU A 35 -5.20 17.26 -3.92
C GLU A 35 -3.72 17.63 -4.21
N THR A 36 -2.95 18.07 -3.22
CA THR A 36 -1.58 18.55 -3.43
C THR A 36 -0.58 17.80 -2.58
N VAL A 37 0.51 17.34 -3.21
CA VAL A 37 1.70 16.85 -2.51
C VAL A 37 2.45 18.05 -1.93
N GLY A 38 2.46 18.16 -0.60
CA GLY A 38 3.10 19.26 0.11
C GLY A 38 4.59 19.02 0.32
N GLU A 39 4.92 18.06 1.19
CA GLU A 39 6.28 17.68 1.53
C GLU A 39 6.50 16.21 1.22
N PHE A 40 7.69 15.83 0.75
CA PHE A 40 8.13 14.45 0.74
C PHE A 40 9.61 14.35 1.05
N GLY A 41 10.03 13.23 1.62
CA GLY A 41 11.41 13.00 1.99
C GLY A 41 11.71 11.53 2.26
N LEU A 42 12.96 11.15 2.02
CA LEU A 42 13.46 9.81 2.29
C LEU A 42 13.61 9.61 3.81
N CYS A 43 12.76 8.78 4.41
CA CYS A 43 12.76 8.52 5.86
C CYS A 43 13.55 7.26 6.25
N ALA A 44 13.79 6.34 5.31
CA ALA A 44 14.69 5.21 5.49
C ALA A 44 15.50 4.95 4.22
N ARG A 45 16.78 4.59 4.37
CA ARG A 45 17.65 4.12 3.26
C ARG A 45 17.84 2.63 3.39
N CYS A 46 17.34 1.88 2.41
CA CYS A 46 17.33 0.41 2.36
C CYS A 46 16.82 -0.05 0.99
N ASP A 47 17.04 -1.31 0.62
CA ASP A 47 16.34 -1.94 -0.51
C ASP A 47 14.93 -2.34 -0.05
N ALA A 48 13.96 -1.43 -0.17
CA ALA A 48 12.59 -1.68 0.27
C ALA A 48 11.80 -2.41 -0.82
N ARG A 49 11.36 -3.63 -0.51
CA ARG A 49 10.73 -4.56 -1.46
C ARG A 49 9.21 -4.54 -1.41
N ASP A 50 8.66 -4.14 -0.27
CA ASP A 50 7.22 -4.04 -0.04
C ASP A 50 6.93 -3.11 1.15
N VAL A 51 5.71 -2.57 1.24
CA VAL A 51 5.26 -1.69 2.32
C VAL A 51 3.77 -1.88 2.62
N ALA A 52 3.44 -1.96 3.90
CA ALA A 52 2.06 -2.08 4.36
C ALA A 52 1.79 -1.18 5.58
N THR A 53 0.52 -0.82 5.80
CA THR A 53 0.10 -0.07 6.99
C THR A 53 -1.25 -0.54 7.52
N ASN A 54 -1.40 -0.50 8.85
CA ASN A 54 -2.71 -0.64 9.52
C ASN A 54 -3.25 0.71 10.04
N GLY A 55 -2.64 1.82 9.63
CA GLY A 55 -2.98 3.17 10.06
C GLY A 55 -2.33 3.62 11.38
N GLN A 56 -1.76 2.69 12.17
CA GLN A 56 -0.99 3.00 13.38
C GLN A 56 0.49 2.71 13.21
N ARG A 57 0.83 1.81 12.29
CA ARG A 57 2.19 1.38 12.00
C ARG A 57 2.40 1.26 10.49
N VAL A 58 3.64 1.44 10.06
CA VAL A 58 4.09 1.13 8.70
C VAL A 58 5.12 0.02 8.81
N ALA A 59 4.93 -1.07 8.09
CA ALA A 59 5.91 -2.14 7.95
C ALA A 59 6.54 -2.08 6.55
N ILE A 60 7.84 -2.38 6.45
CA ILE A 60 8.53 -2.58 5.18
C ILE A 60 9.25 -3.92 5.16
N ALA A 61 9.19 -4.60 4.00
CA ALA A 61 10.04 -5.74 3.69
C ALA A 61 11.37 -5.23 3.11
N THR A 62 12.49 -5.77 3.57
CA THR A 62 13.82 -5.43 3.03
C THR A 62 14.67 -6.68 2.81
N ASP A 63 15.83 -6.49 2.19
CA ASP A 63 16.85 -7.52 2.01
C ASP A 63 17.55 -7.95 3.31
N GLU A 64 17.36 -7.22 4.41
CA GLU A 64 18.00 -7.48 5.70
C GLU A 64 17.01 -7.94 6.78
N ASP A 65 15.92 -7.20 6.95
CA ASP A 65 14.88 -7.46 7.95
C ASP A 65 13.49 -6.93 7.53
N VAL A 66 12.44 -7.37 8.21
CA VAL A 66 11.19 -6.62 8.29
C VAL A 66 11.38 -5.49 9.30
N ARG A 67 11.05 -4.26 8.91
CA ARG A 67 11.17 -3.09 9.78
C ARG A 67 9.83 -2.40 9.98
N VAL A 68 9.60 -1.89 11.19
CA VAL A 68 8.35 -1.22 11.56
C VAL A 68 8.60 0.20 12.06
N LEU A 69 7.76 1.13 11.61
CA LEU A 69 7.64 2.50 12.11
C LEU A 69 6.31 2.64 12.85
N ASP A 70 6.35 3.03 14.12
CA ASP A 70 5.16 3.43 14.86
C ASP A 70 4.76 4.86 14.46
N LEU A 71 3.50 5.07 14.09
CA LEU A 71 2.96 6.39 13.78
C LEU A 71 2.41 6.98 15.07
N GLU A 72 3.04 8.05 15.58
CA GLU A 72 2.51 8.74 16.76
C GLU A 72 1.11 9.29 16.47
N THR A 73 0.10 8.82 17.21
CA THR A 73 -1.21 9.48 17.24
C THR A 73 -1.06 10.80 17.98
N GLY A 74 -0.91 11.90 17.24
CA GLY A 74 -0.64 13.22 17.81
C GLY A 74 -1.65 13.65 18.88
N THR A 75 -1.19 13.72 20.12
CA THR A 75 -1.76 14.58 21.18
C THR A 75 -0.68 15.29 22.02
N GLY A 76 0.56 15.35 21.55
CA GLY A 76 1.67 15.95 22.29
C GLY A 76 2.30 17.11 21.54
N ASP A 77 2.12 18.32 22.07
CA ASP A 77 2.84 19.55 21.66
C ASP A 77 4.34 19.47 22.03
N ASP A 78 5.10 18.51 21.50
CA ASP A 78 6.56 18.47 21.66
C ASP A 78 7.26 18.67 20.31
N GLU A 79 7.10 19.89 19.78
CA GLU A 79 7.85 20.38 18.63
C GLU A 79 9.34 20.47 18.99
N GLY A 80 10.14 19.47 18.62
CA GLY A 80 11.60 19.65 18.55
C GLY A 80 12.49 18.48 18.96
N ARG A 81 12.01 17.25 19.03
CA ARG A 81 12.90 16.08 19.06
C ARG A 81 12.56 15.14 17.92
N GLU A 82 13.55 14.81 17.08
CA GLU A 82 13.59 13.51 16.40
C GLU A 82 13.61 12.45 17.51
N THR A 83 12.45 12.14 18.07
CA THR A 83 12.26 11.04 19.04
C THR A 83 12.42 9.73 18.27
N ALA A 84 12.82 8.67 18.97
CA ALA A 84 12.96 7.34 18.39
C ALA A 84 11.68 6.81 17.68
N ALA A 85 10.55 7.49 17.84
CA ALA A 85 9.26 7.22 17.22
C ALA A 85 9.23 7.50 15.69
N ASP A 86 10.19 8.25 15.14
CA ASP A 86 10.24 8.57 13.69
C ASP A 86 11.16 7.63 12.89
N ARG A 87 11.57 6.49 13.47
CA ARG A 87 12.54 5.57 12.85
C ARG A 87 11.98 4.15 12.73
N PHE A 88 12.25 3.55 11.57
CA PHE A 88 12.07 2.11 11.36
C PHE A 88 12.97 1.26 12.27
N VAL A 89 12.37 0.32 12.99
CA VAL A 89 13.02 -0.61 13.91
C VAL A 89 12.94 -2.03 13.35
N ASP A 90 14.06 -2.75 13.40
CA ASP A 90 14.19 -4.16 13.04
C ASP A 90 13.31 -5.05 13.94
N THR A 91 12.65 -6.05 13.34
CA THR A 91 11.74 -6.98 14.02
C THR A 91 12.38 -8.34 14.30
N GLY A 92 13.53 -8.63 13.69
CA GLY A 92 14.22 -9.92 13.79
C GLY A 92 13.59 -11.04 12.95
N PHE A 93 12.79 -10.71 11.93
CA PHE A 93 12.30 -11.69 10.95
C PHE A 93 13.43 -12.20 10.06
N GLY A 94 14.32 -11.29 9.64
CA GLY A 94 15.30 -11.50 8.58
C GLY A 94 14.81 -10.99 7.22
N PRO A 95 15.53 -11.33 6.13
CA PRO A 95 15.19 -10.86 4.79
C PRO A 95 13.76 -11.23 4.40
N SER A 96 13.01 -10.26 3.88
CA SER A 96 11.61 -10.41 3.52
C SER A 96 11.36 -9.92 2.09
N VAL A 97 10.30 -10.43 1.47
CA VAL A 97 9.83 -10.03 0.14
C VAL A 97 8.43 -9.44 0.16
N ALA A 98 7.62 -9.74 1.19
CA ALA A 98 6.27 -9.23 1.33
C ALA A 98 5.90 -9.03 2.80
N VAL A 99 5.10 -8.00 3.08
CA VAL A 99 4.54 -7.68 4.39
C VAL A 99 3.08 -7.27 4.27
N GLY A 100 2.27 -7.61 5.24
CA GLY A 100 0.85 -7.22 5.28
C GLY A 100 0.28 -7.26 6.69
N TYR A 101 -0.80 -6.52 6.92
CA TYR A 101 -1.46 -6.50 8.23
C TYR A 101 -2.82 -7.18 8.19
N ASP A 102 -3.03 -8.15 9.10
CA ASP A 102 -4.36 -8.65 9.46
C ASP A 102 -4.79 -8.01 10.79
N GLY A 103 -5.56 -6.93 10.69
CA GLY A 103 -5.88 -6.09 11.84
C GLY A 103 -4.62 -5.45 12.44
N THR A 104 -4.23 -5.89 13.63
CA THR A 104 -3.01 -5.41 14.32
C THR A 104 -1.81 -6.33 14.13
N ASP A 105 -2.04 -7.54 13.63
CA ASP A 105 -1.01 -8.55 13.48
C ASP A 105 -0.26 -8.30 12.18
N LEU A 106 1.07 -8.39 12.23
CA LEU A 106 1.94 -8.23 11.07
C LEU A 106 2.31 -9.61 10.55
N LEU A 107 2.07 -9.82 9.26
CA LEU A 107 2.54 -10.97 8.51
C LEU A 107 3.74 -10.57 7.65
N ALA A 108 4.67 -11.50 7.48
CA ALA A 108 5.81 -11.35 6.59
C ALA A 108 6.15 -12.66 5.91
N ALA A 109 6.66 -12.57 4.68
CA ALA A 109 7.14 -13.71 3.92
C ALA A 109 8.58 -13.52 3.45
N ASP A 110 9.38 -14.59 3.54
CA ASP A 110 10.70 -14.63 2.90
C ASP A 110 10.63 -15.14 1.45
N ALA A 111 11.76 -15.07 0.75
CA ALA A 111 11.85 -15.49 -0.65
C ALA A 111 11.72 -17.02 -0.85
N ASP A 112 11.90 -17.80 0.22
CA ASP A 112 11.81 -19.26 0.22
C ASP A 112 10.37 -19.74 0.49
N GLY A 113 9.42 -18.82 0.68
CA GLY A 113 8.01 -19.11 0.93
C GLY A 113 7.67 -19.33 2.39
N THR A 114 8.58 -19.06 3.33
CA THR A 114 8.24 -19.05 4.77
C THR A 114 7.36 -17.86 5.07
N ILE A 115 6.21 -18.09 5.67
CA ILE A 115 5.34 -17.03 6.20
C ILE A 115 5.33 -17.12 7.72
N ALA A 116 5.45 -15.97 8.39
CA ALA A 116 5.27 -15.90 9.83
C ALA A 116 4.43 -14.69 10.21
N ARG A 117 3.86 -14.76 11.41
CA ARG A 117 3.07 -13.69 12.02
C ARG A 117 3.73 -13.23 13.32
N THR A 118 3.65 -11.93 13.58
CA THR A 118 3.95 -11.35 14.89
C THR A 118 2.78 -10.49 15.36
N THR A 119 2.62 -10.38 16.68
CA THR A 119 1.54 -9.61 17.32
C THR A 119 2.14 -8.49 18.14
N ALA A 120 1.43 -7.37 18.30
CA ALA A 120 1.92 -6.27 19.13
C ALA A 120 2.14 -6.65 20.61
N GLU A 121 1.50 -7.73 21.07
CA GLU A 121 1.55 -8.18 22.48
C GLU A 121 2.68 -9.17 22.76
N ARG A 122 3.36 -9.71 21.74
CA ARG A 122 4.38 -10.74 21.89
C ARG A 122 5.60 -10.47 21.05
N ASP A 123 6.76 -10.58 21.68
CA ASP A 123 8.03 -10.55 20.98
C ASP A 123 8.25 -11.87 20.22
N GLY A 124 8.54 -11.77 18.93
CA GLY A 124 8.92 -12.88 18.07
C GLY A 124 7.92 -13.22 16.98
N TRP A 125 8.32 -14.18 16.14
CA TRP A 125 7.60 -14.61 14.95
C TRP A 125 7.12 -16.04 15.09
N ASP A 126 5.82 -16.24 14.94
CA ASP A 126 5.17 -17.54 14.86
C ASP A 126 5.10 -17.95 13.39
N ARG A 127 5.89 -18.96 12.99
CA ARG A 127 5.83 -19.51 11.63
C ARG A 127 4.48 -20.17 11.39
N LEU A 128 3.90 -19.90 10.24
CA LEU A 128 2.65 -20.51 9.81
C LEU A 128 2.95 -21.89 9.21
N GLU A 129 2.18 -22.90 9.61
CA GLU A 129 2.31 -24.22 9.03
C GLU A 129 1.68 -24.23 7.64
N ALA A 130 2.44 -24.71 6.66
CA ALA A 130 1.96 -24.94 5.32
C ALA A 130 2.78 -26.05 4.66
N ASP A 131 2.12 -26.86 3.83
CA ASP A 131 2.81 -27.63 2.80
C ASP A 131 3.54 -26.62 1.90
N SER A 132 4.81 -26.89 1.55
CA SER A 132 5.73 -25.97 0.86
C SER A 132 5.01 -24.93 -0.01
N ILE A 133 4.99 -23.69 0.45
CA ILE A 133 4.32 -22.61 -0.27
C ILE A 133 5.22 -22.18 -1.43
N ALA A 134 4.56 -21.86 -2.53
CA ALA A 134 5.10 -21.15 -3.67
C ALA A 134 5.83 -19.83 -3.29
N SER A 135 6.48 -19.18 -4.24
CA SER A 135 7.03 -17.84 -4.02
C SER A 135 5.91 -16.85 -3.72
N VAL A 136 5.92 -16.27 -2.51
CA VAL A 136 4.98 -15.23 -2.07
C VAL A 136 5.25 -13.93 -2.82
N ARG A 137 4.17 -13.24 -3.21
CA ARG A 137 4.23 -12.00 -4.01
C ARG A 137 3.54 -10.81 -3.37
N ALA A 138 2.46 -11.03 -2.62
CA ALA A 138 1.73 -9.97 -1.92
C ALA A 138 0.98 -10.55 -0.72
N ILE A 139 0.76 -9.72 0.30
CA ILE A 139 -0.03 -10.04 1.49
C ILE A 139 -0.98 -8.87 1.76
N ASP A 140 -2.28 -9.13 1.81
CA ASP A 140 -3.27 -8.14 2.29
C ASP A 140 -4.29 -8.82 3.20
N ALA A 141 -4.35 -8.36 4.45
CA ALA A 141 -5.07 -9.00 5.54
C ALA A 141 -4.81 -10.50 5.62
N ASP A 142 -5.84 -11.31 5.46
CA ASP A 142 -5.77 -12.75 5.52
C ASP A 142 -5.45 -13.41 4.17
N LEU A 143 -5.19 -12.63 3.10
CA LEU A 143 -4.90 -13.14 1.76
C LEU A 143 -3.40 -13.12 1.47
N VAL A 144 -2.93 -14.18 0.82
CA VAL A 144 -1.54 -14.28 0.34
C VAL A 144 -1.55 -14.64 -1.14
N ALA A 145 -0.96 -13.78 -1.97
CA ALA A 145 -0.72 -14.04 -3.38
C ALA A 145 0.58 -14.83 -3.56
N THR A 146 0.53 -15.91 -4.35
CA THR A 146 1.70 -16.74 -4.67
C THR A 146 1.67 -17.21 -6.12
N ASP A 147 2.79 -17.71 -6.63
CA ASP A 147 2.82 -18.39 -7.94
C ASP A 147 1.90 -19.63 -8.01
N GLY A 148 1.57 -20.23 -6.85
CA GLY A 148 0.67 -21.36 -6.71
C GLY A 148 -0.81 -20.99 -6.60
N GLY A 149 -1.15 -19.69 -6.60
CA GLY A 149 -2.50 -19.17 -6.44
C GLY A 149 -2.67 -18.35 -5.17
N VAL A 150 -3.92 -18.21 -4.73
CA VAL A 150 -4.26 -17.48 -3.51
C VAL A 150 -4.31 -18.44 -2.35
N TYR A 151 -3.73 -18.03 -1.22
CA TYR A 151 -3.85 -18.70 0.05
C TYR A 151 -4.57 -17.80 1.05
N ARG A 152 -5.20 -18.40 2.06
CA ARG A 152 -5.81 -17.68 3.18
C ARG A 152 -5.24 -18.11 4.50
N PHE A 153 -4.95 -17.12 5.34
CA PHE A 153 -4.61 -17.32 6.73
C PHE A 153 -5.86 -17.54 7.56
N HIS A 154 -5.90 -18.61 8.34
CA HIS A 154 -6.97 -18.88 9.28
C HIS A 154 -6.45 -19.66 10.49
N ASP A 155 -6.69 -19.16 11.70
CA ASP A 155 -6.41 -19.86 12.97
C ASP A 155 -4.96 -20.38 13.15
N GLY A 156 -3.97 -19.77 12.48
CA GLY A 156 -2.56 -20.19 12.57
C GLY A 156 -2.08 -21.01 11.37
N ASP A 157 -3.00 -21.42 10.50
CA ASP A 157 -2.73 -22.24 9.32
C ASP A 157 -2.91 -21.42 8.04
N LEU A 158 -2.22 -21.86 6.98
CA LEU A 158 -2.36 -21.30 5.65
C LEU A 158 -3.00 -22.33 4.70
N GLU A 159 -4.17 -21.99 4.15
CA GLU A 159 -4.94 -22.88 3.28
C GLU A 159 -4.99 -22.38 1.83
N HIS A 160 -4.85 -23.28 0.86
CA HIS A 160 -5.02 -22.92 -0.56
C HIS A 160 -6.47 -22.54 -0.84
N ALA A 161 -6.68 -21.33 -1.36
CA ALA A 161 -7.99 -20.74 -1.61
C ALA A 161 -8.36 -20.70 -3.11
N GLY A 162 -7.56 -21.33 -3.98
CA GLY A 162 -7.81 -21.42 -5.42
C GLY A 162 -6.93 -20.51 -6.28
N LEU A 163 -7.28 -20.42 -7.56
CA LEU A 163 -6.48 -19.76 -8.62
C LEU A 163 -5.08 -20.37 -8.80
N ALA A 164 -4.30 -19.78 -9.69
CA ALA A 164 -2.90 -20.07 -9.96
C ALA A 164 -2.22 -18.77 -10.40
N ASP A 165 -0.89 -18.70 -10.26
CA ASP A 165 -0.08 -17.56 -10.67
C ASP A 165 -0.66 -16.20 -10.22
N CYS A 166 -1.07 -16.14 -8.96
CA CYS A 166 -1.58 -14.92 -8.36
C CYS A 166 -0.41 -13.96 -8.13
N ARG A 167 -0.59 -12.70 -8.53
CA ARG A 167 0.45 -11.67 -8.50
C ARG A 167 0.20 -10.65 -7.39
N ASP A 168 -1.07 -10.37 -7.14
CA ASP A 168 -1.49 -9.42 -6.12
C ASP A 168 -2.90 -9.74 -5.61
N VAL A 169 -3.21 -9.29 -4.39
CA VAL A 169 -4.48 -9.52 -3.70
C VAL A 169 -4.92 -8.27 -2.96
N SER A 170 -6.25 -8.09 -2.85
CA SER A 170 -6.83 -7.02 -2.06
C SER A 170 -8.06 -7.52 -1.29
N ALA A 171 -8.03 -7.44 0.04
CA ALA A 171 -9.07 -7.94 0.94
C ALA A 171 -10.30 -7.02 1.11
N PRO A 172 -10.20 -5.68 1.11
CA PRO A 172 -11.33 -4.80 1.45
C PRO A 172 -12.61 -5.03 0.64
N GLY A 173 -13.73 -5.10 1.36
CA GLY A 173 -15.07 -5.26 0.79
C GLY A 173 -15.32 -6.66 0.23
N VAL A 174 -14.83 -6.93 -0.98
CA VAL A 174 -14.88 -8.25 -1.61
C VAL A 174 -13.47 -8.61 -2.04
N PRO A 175 -12.90 -9.74 -1.60
CA PRO A 175 -11.55 -10.12 -1.98
C PRO A 175 -11.34 -10.13 -3.49
N LEU A 176 -10.29 -9.47 -3.93
CA LEU A 176 -9.83 -9.41 -5.30
C LEU A 176 -8.47 -10.10 -5.43
N ALA A 177 -8.21 -10.67 -6.62
CA ALA A 177 -6.92 -11.26 -6.97
C ALA A 177 -6.55 -10.91 -8.42
N ALA A 178 -5.35 -10.38 -8.62
CA ALA A 178 -4.73 -10.21 -9.93
C ALA A 178 -3.88 -11.45 -10.25
N THR A 179 -3.96 -11.91 -11.50
CA THR A 179 -3.25 -13.11 -11.98
C THR A 179 -2.70 -12.88 -13.39
N SER A 180 -1.99 -13.85 -13.96
CA SER A 180 -1.64 -13.83 -15.38
C SER A 180 -2.82 -13.97 -16.35
N ASP A 181 -3.99 -14.38 -15.88
CA ASP A 181 -5.17 -14.66 -16.73
C ASP A 181 -6.34 -13.68 -16.51
N GLY A 182 -6.39 -13.00 -15.37
CA GLY A 182 -7.41 -11.99 -15.11
C GLY A 182 -7.37 -11.35 -13.73
N VAL A 183 -8.29 -10.41 -13.51
CA VAL A 183 -8.74 -9.97 -12.18
C VAL A 183 -9.94 -10.81 -11.77
N TYR A 184 -9.86 -11.40 -10.60
CA TYR A 184 -10.90 -12.25 -10.03
C TYR A 184 -11.45 -11.64 -8.75
N ARG A 185 -12.73 -11.89 -8.50
CA ARG A 185 -13.45 -11.49 -7.31
C ARG A 185 -14.02 -12.71 -6.58
N LEU A 186 -13.87 -12.77 -5.26
CA LEU A 186 -14.34 -13.89 -4.45
C LEU A 186 -15.82 -13.74 -4.07
N GLY A 187 -16.67 -14.63 -4.57
CA GLY A 187 -18.07 -14.81 -4.18
C GLY A 187 -18.31 -16.23 -3.66
N ASN A 188 -19.12 -17.02 -4.38
CA ASN A 188 -19.27 -18.47 -4.14
C ASN A 188 -18.09 -19.29 -4.71
N GLY A 189 -16.91 -18.66 -4.81
CA GLY A 189 -15.78 -19.04 -5.65
C GLY A 189 -15.24 -17.82 -6.40
N TRP A 190 -14.07 -17.98 -7.02
CA TRP A 190 -13.46 -16.92 -7.83
C TRP A 190 -14.21 -16.73 -9.14
N MET A 191 -14.67 -15.52 -9.39
CA MET A 191 -15.35 -15.11 -10.62
C MET A 191 -14.47 -14.11 -11.35
N VAL A 192 -14.32 -14.27 -12.67
CA VAL A 192 -13.53 -13.33 -13.46
C VAL A 192 -14.31 -12.02 -13.63
N ASP A 193 -13.63 -10.90 -13.37
CA ASP A 193 -14.13 -9.55 -13.57
C ASP A 193 -13.50 -8.90 -14.81
N LEU A 194 -12.20 -9.17 -15.05
CA LEU A 194 -11.44 -8.74 -16.22
C LEU A 194 -10.58 -9.89 -16.74
N ASP A 195 -10.55 -10.09 -18.05
CA ASP A 195 -9.65 -11.05 -18.72
C ASP A 195 -8.31 -10.36 -19.07
N GLY A 196 -7.21 -11.12 -18.98
CA GLY A 196 -5.86 -10.66 -19.35
C GLY A 196 -4.87 -10.73 -18.20
N ALA A 197 -3.59 -10.41 -18.47
CA ALA A 197 -2.58 -10.43 -17.42
C ALA A 197 -2.62 -9.13 -16.61
N PHE A 198 -2.79 -9.24 -15.30
CA PHE A 198 -2.79 -8.11 -14.37
C PHE A 198 -1.66 -8.25 -13.36
N GLU A 199 -1.05 -7.16 -12.96
CA GLU A 199 0.04 -7.16 -11.99
C GLU A 199 -0.36 -6.63 -10.63
N MET A 200 -1.40 -5.79 -10.54
CA MET A 200 -1.84 -5.17 -9.29
C MET A 200 -3.37 -5.09 -9.26
N VAL A 201 -3.94 -5.26 -8.07
CA VAL A 201 -5.33 -4.96 -7.77
C VAL A 201 -5.47 -4.39 -6.36
N ALA A 202 -6.18 -3.28 -6.22
CA ALA A 202 -6.40 -2.62 -4.93
C ALA A 202 -7.85 -2.18 -4.78
N ALA A 203 -8.45 -2.43 -3.62
CA ALA A 203 -9.78 -1.96 -3.26
C ALA A 203 -9.73 -0.92 -2.14
N ASP A 204 -10.65 0.04 -2.18
CA ASP A 204 -10.75 1.07 -1.14
C ASP A 204 -11.02 0.44 0.23
N PRO A 205 -10.20 0.70 1.26
CA PRO A 205 -10.42 0.21 2.62
C PRO A 205 -11.77 0.64 3.25
N ARG A 206 -12.45 1.65 2.70
CA ARG A 206 -13.81 2.07 3.09
C ARG A 206 -14.91 1.20 2.47
N SER A 207 -14.55 0.23 1.62
CA SER A 207 -15.47 -0.77 1.09
C SER A 207 -16.08 -1.60 2.23
N THR A 208 -17.37 -1.88 2.14
CA THR A 208 -18.08 -2.67 3.16
C THR A 208 -18.09 -4.14 2.79
N PRO A 209 -18.13 -5.08 3.76
CA PRO A 209 -18.14 -6.51 3.46
C PRO A 209 -19.23 -6.87 2.42
N GLY A 210 -18.83 -7.51 1.32
CA GLY A 210 -19.70 -7.87 0.21
C GLY A 210 -19.91 -6.78 -0.86
N ARG A 211 -19.30 -5.59 -0.72
CA ARG A 211 -19.45 -4.48 -1.68
C ARG A 211 -18.17 -3.65 -1.82
N LEU A 212 -17.69 -3.53 -3.06
CA LEU A 212 -16.60 -2.64 -3.43
C LEU A 212 -17.10 -1.20 -3.59
N ALA A 213 -16.42 -0.24 -2.95
CA ALA A 213 -16.71 1.19 -3.13
C ALA A 213 -15.98 1.75 -4.35
N ARG A 214 -14.65 1.60 -4.36
CA ARG A 214 -13.74 1.90 -5.47
C ARG A 214 -12.74 0.75 -5.54
N ALA A 215 -12.33 0.37 -6.73
CA ALA A 215 -11.24 -0.58 -6.93
C ALA A 215 -10.47 -0.21 -8.19
N HIS A 216 -9.19 -0.55 -8.23
CA HIS A 216 -8.32 -0.32 -9.37
C HIS A 216 -7.53 -1.58 -9.68
N ALA A 217 -7.19 -1.77 -10.94
CA ALA A 217 -6.32 -2.84 -11.40
C ALA A 217 -5.39 -2.35 -12.49
N VAL A 218 -4.19 -2.92 -12.58
CA VAL A 218 -3.19 -2.55 -13.59
C VAL A 218 -2.79 -3.76 -14.42
N SER A 219 -2.79 -3.56 -15.74
CA SER A 219 -2.29 -4.48 -16.75
C SER A 219 -1.30 -3.72 -17.64
N GLY A 220 0.01 -3.93 -17.43
CA GLY A 220 1.05 -3.21 -18.13
C GLY A 220 1.02 -1.70 -17.84
N GLU A 221 0.74 -0.88 -18.85
CA GLU A 221 0.59 0.58 -18.69
C GLU A 221 -0.87 1.03 -18.57
N THR A 222 -1.83 0.09 -18.59
CA THR A 222 -3.26 0.39 -18.55
C THR A 222 -3.79 0.33 -17.12
N LEU A 223 -4.49 1.40 -16.71
CA LEU A 223 -5.18 1.48 -15.42
C LEU A 223 -6.68 1.28 -15.63
N TYR A 224 -7.26 0.35 -14.86
CA TYR A 224 -8.69 0.12 -14.80
C TYR A 224 -9.23 0.62 -13.47
N ALA A 225 -10.43 1.19 -13.50
CA ALA A 225 -11.19 1.56 -12.31
C ALA A 225 -12.55 0.85 -12.31
N LEU A 226 -12.99 0.46 -11.13
CA LEU A 226 -14.34 -0.03 -10.87
C LEU A 226 -15.23 1.13 -10.43
N ASP A 227 -16.21 1.47 -11.26
CA ASP A 227 -17.28 2.42 -10.92
C ASP A 227 -18.65 1.80 -11.15
N GLY A 228 -19.57 1.97 -10.21
CA GLY A 228 -20.92 1.40 -10.29
C GLY A 228 -20.95 -0.13 -10.47
N GLY A 229 -19.88 -0.85 -10.12
CA GLY A 229 -19.75 -2.29 -10.33
C GLY A 229 -19.29 -2.69 -11.73
N VAL A 230 -18.87 -1.72 -12.56
CA VAL A 230 -18.36 -1.95 -13.92
C VAL A 230 -16.90 -1.49 -13.98
N TRP A 231 -16.04 -2.37 -14.49
CA TRP A 231 -14.65 -2.04 -14.76
C TRP A 231 -14.52 -1.29 -16.09
N SER A 232 -13.75 -0.21 -16.10
CA SER A 232 -13.39 0.51 -17.33
C SER A 232 -11.95 1.02 -17.26
N GLU A 233 -11.28 1.06 -18.40
CA GLU A 233 -10.00 1.75 -18.53
C GLU A 233 -10.18 3.25 -18.25
N ILE A 234 -9.25 3.81 -17.47
CA ILE A 234 -9.20 5.24 -17.17
C ILE A 234 -7.87 5.84 -17.63
N PRO A 235 -7.87 7.09 -18.14
CA PRO A 235 -6.65 7.72 -18.58
C PRO A 235 -5.81 8.15 -17.37
N HIS A 236 -4.48 8.18 -17.55
CA HIS A 236 -3.53 8.68 -16.55
C HIS A 236 -2.31 9.32 -17.24
N PRO A 237 -1.43 10.06 -16.53
CA PRO A 237 -0.28 10.77 -17.10
C PRO A 237 0.80 9.91 -17.79
N GLY A 238 0.66 8.58 -17.81
CA GLY A 238 1.59 7.64 -18.44
C GLY A 238 2.67 7.10 -17.49
N GLY A 239 3.34 6.01 -17.90
CA GLY A 239 4.28 5.24 -17.08
C GLY A 239 3.61 4.07 -16.37
N ARG A 240 4.42 3.06 -16.00
CA ARG A 240 3.91 1.87 -15.34
C ARG A 240 3.52 2.17 -13.90
N ILE A 241 2.23 2.11 -13.58
CA ILE A 241 1.73 2.19 -12.21
C ILE A 241 2.06 0.88 -11.50
N VAL A 242 2.63 0.99 -10.31
CA VAL A 242 3.01 -0.16 -9.47
C VAL A 242 1.96 -0.43 -8.42
N ASP A 243 1.39 0.62 -7.82
CA ASP A 243 0.45 0.47 -6.72
C ASP A 243 -0.54 1.66 -6.63
N VAL A 244 -1.71 1.41 -6.05
CA VAL A 244 -2.82 2.34 -5.85
C VAL A 244 -3.29 2.30 -4.40
N GLY A 245 -3.30 3.46 -3.75
CA GLY A 245 -3.78 3.65 -2.39
C GLY A 245 -4.97 4.60 -2.32
N TYR A 246 -5.68 4.58 -1.19
CA TYR A 246 -6.94 5.31 -1.03
C TYR A 246 -6.94 6.18 0.22
N GLY A 247 -7.50 7.37 0.08
CA GLY A 247 -7.87 8.27 1.16
C GLY A 247 -9.14 9.04 0.78
N GLU A 248 -9.09 10.37 0.86
CA GLU A 248 -10.15 11.23 0.33
C GLU A 248 -10.33 11.00 -1.18
N THR A 249 -9.22 10.96 -1.91
CA THR A 249 -9.15 10.61 -3.33
C THR A 249 -8.34 9.32 -3.55
N VAL A 250 -8.04 9.00 -4.81
CA VAL A 250 -7.18 7.90 -5.24
C VAL A 250 -5.75 8.41 -5.38
N TYR A 251 -4.80 7.63 -4.89
CA TYR A 251 -3.37 7.88 -5.02
C TYR A 251 -2.73 6.74 -5.78
N ALA A 252 -1.74 7.03 -6.61
CA ALA A 252 -0.99 6.00 -7.31
C ALA A 252 0.50 6.33 -7.33
N VAL A 253 1.33 5.31 -7.49
CA VAL A 253 2.77 5.48 -7.73
C VAL A 253 3.20 4.73 -8.97
N THR A 254 4.10 5.33 -9.72
CA THR A 254 4.72 4.69 -10.87
C THR A 254 6.09 4.11 -10.52
N GLU A 255 6.54 3.13 -11.29
CA GLU A 255 7.84 2.47 -11.15
C GLU A 255 9.02 3.47 -11.20
N ASP A 256 8.87 4.54 -11.98
CA ASP A 256 9.83 5.64 -12.13
C ASP A 256 9.72 6.73 -11.04
N GLY A 257 8.97 6.47 -9.96
CA GLY A 257 8.94 7.32 -8.78
C GLY A 257 8.13 8.60 -8.93
N ARG A 258 7.05 8.58 -9.72
CA ARG A 258 6.03 9.64 -9.69
C ARG A 258 4.92 9.26 -8.73
N PHE A 259 4.54 10.19 -7.88
CA PHE A 259 3.35 10.13 -7.04
C PHE A 259 2.20 10.87 -7.74
N LEU A 260 1.06 10.21 -7.85
CA LEU A 260 -0.11 10.69 -8.55
C LEU A 260 -1.26 10.87 -7.56
N VAL A 261 -1.98 11.98 -7.68
CA VAL A 261 -3.18 12.30 -6.90
C VAL A 261 -4.33 12.52 -7.88
N ALA A 262 -5.37 11.70 -7.82
CA ALA A 262 -6.55 11.88 -8.67
C ALA A 262 -7.29 13.16 -8.29
N THR A 263 -7.72 13.92 -9.30
CA THR A 263 -8.46 15.18 -9.14
C THR A 263 -9.88 15.02 -9.67
N ASP A 264 -10.83 15.75 -9.07
CA ASP A 264 -12.25 15.64 -9.43
C ASP A 264 -12.56 16.28 -10.80
N ASP A 265 -11.74 17.21 -11.28
CA ASP A 265 -12.01 17.99 -12.49
C ASP A 265 -10.80 17.99 -13.44
N GLY A 266 -10.72 17.03 -14.36
CA GLY A 266 -9.71 16.94 -15.44
C GLY A 266 -9.77 18.08 -16.48
N THR A 267 -10.03 19.31 -16.04
CA THR A 267 -10.25 20.53 -16.82
C THR A 267 -9.11 21.53 -16.70
N ASP A 268 -8.18 21.34 -15.75
CA ASP A 268 -7.03 22.21 -15.58
C ASP A 268 -5.86 21.77 -16.47
N GLU A 269 -5.17 22.69 -17.14
CA GLU A 269 -4.09 22.39 -18.10
C GLU A 269 -2.87 21.73 -17.44
N THR A 270 -2.75 21.86 -16.11
CA THR A 270 -1.76 21.18 -15.27
C THR A 270 -2.15 19.77 -14.84
N GLU A 271 -3.38 19.34 -15.12
CA GLU A 271 -3.95 18.04 -14.73
C GLU A 271 -4.04 17.13 -15.94
N ALA A 272 -2.95 16.42 -16.21
CA ALA A 272 -2.91 15.45 -17.29
C ALA A 272 -3.85 14.29 -16.94
N ASN A 273 -4.96 14.17 -17.67
CA ASN A 273 -5.89 13.05 -17.56
C ASN A 273 -6.56 12.88 -16.18
N GLY A 274 -6.81 13.96 -15.43
CA GLY A 274 -7.46 13.90 -14.11
C GLY A 274 -6.52 13.50 -12.96
N TRP A 275 -5.21 13.70 -13.14
CA TRP A 275 -4.21 13.46 -12.10
C TRP A 275 -3.24 14.61 -11.97
N ARG A 276 -2.92 14.97 -10.73
CA ARG A 276 -1.74 15.76 -10.39
C ARG A 276 -0.57 14.84 -10.11
N THR A 277 0.61 15.22 -10.61
CA THR A 277 1.81 14.38 -10.55
C THR A 277 2.95 15.08 -9.84
N ARG A 278 3.71 14.35 -9.04
CA ARG A 278 4.94 14.82 -8.40
C ARG A 278 6.04 13.77 -8.47
N SER A 279 7.18 14.11 -9.04
CA SER A 279 8.38 13.25 -8.99
C SER A 279 8.98 13.24 -7.58
N LEU A 280 9.25 12.05 -7.06
CA LEU A 280 9.81 11.82 -5.73
C LEU A 280 11.35 11.73 -5.73
N GLY A 281 11.97 11.64 -6.91
CA GLY A 281 13.43 11.53 -7.04
C GLY A 281 13.98 10.16 -6.65
N VAL A 282 13.16 9.12 -6.74
CA VAL A 282 13.51 7.70 -6.56
C VAL A 282 13.09 6.92 -7.80
N ASP A 283 13.62 5.71 -7.97
CA ASP A 283 13.24 4.76 -9.00
C ASP A 283 13.08 3.35 -8.39
N GLY A 284 12.60 2.40 -9.18
CA GLY A 284 12.38 1.03 -8.70
C GLY A 284 11.37 1.01 -7.54
N VAL A 285 10.28 1.78 -7.68
CA VAL A 285 9.17 1.76 -6.72
C VAL A 285 8.53 0.39 -6.68
N THR A 286 8.24 -0.10 -5.49
CA THR A 286 7.72 -1.45 -5.23
C THR A 286 6.34 -1.47 -4.58
N GLY A 287 5.94 -0.40 -3.88
CA GLY A 287 4.63 -0.34 -3.23
C GLY A 287 4.30 1.01 -2.61
N LEU A 288 3.04 1.18 -2.21
CA LEU A 288 2.44 2.38 -1.65
C LEU A 288 1.52 2.04 -0.46
N ALA A 289 1.88 2.53 0.72
CA ALA A 289 0.98 2.49 1.88
C ALA A 289 0.42 3.87 2.18
N VAL A 290 -0.91 4.01 2.14
CA VAL A 290 -1.62 5.25 2.50
C VAL A 290 -2.17 5.14 3.91
N VAL A 291 -1.69 6.01 4.81
CA VAL A 291 -2.13 6.06 6.22
C VAL A 291 -3.46 6.82 6.29
N SER A 292 -4.55 6.10 6.07
CA SER A 292 -5.89 6.63 6.31
C SER A 292 -6.19 6.60 7.81
N THR A 293 -6.41 7.77 8.42
CA THR A 293 -6.98 7.82 9.76
C THR A 293 -8.43 7.33 9.67
N ARG A 294 -8.75 6.22 10.35
CA ARG A 294 -10.15 5.87 10.56
C ARG A 294 -10.76 7.00 11.37
N SER A 295 -11.69 7.77 10.79
CA SER A 295 -12.56 8.63 11.58
C SER A 295 -13.33 7.72 12.53
N THR A 296 -12.97 7.75 13.81
CA THR A 296 -13.72 7.11 14.88
C THR A 296 -15.15 7.60 14.79
N THR A 297 -16.07 6.71 14.40
CA THR A 297 -17.51 6.97 14.42
C THR A 297 -18.08 6.47 15.74
#